data_AF-A0A2E7EFA4-F1
#
_entry.id   AF-A0A2E7EFA4-F1
#
_cell.length_a   1.000
_cell.length_b   1.000
_cell.length_c   1.000
_cell.angle_alpha   90.00
_cell.angle_beta   90.00
_cell.angle_gamma   90.00
#
_symmetry.space_group_name_H-M   'P 1'
#
loop_
_entity.id
_entity.type
_entity.pdbx_description
1 polymer ?
#
loop_
_entity_poly.entity_id
_entity_poly.type
_entity_poly.pdbx_seq_one_letter_code
_entity_poly.pdbx_strand_id
1 'polypeptide(L)'
;MAQEMALKTKNTNRIDGVIRVVCRCFNVSEAKIRDAIELYGSTEVAQVTEQTRAGGGCNACHCRIQRMLEGKRPTCTMFESCGTCGFRVQQCECDGK
;
A
#
# COMPACT_ATOMS: atom_id res chain seq x y z
N MET A 1 -6.23 -16.80 -22.06
CA MET A 1 -6.85 -16.18 -20.86
C MET A 1 -5.72 -15.81 -19.91
N ALA A 2 -5.56 -14.51 -19.69
CA ALA A 2 -4.78 -13.82 -18.65
C ALA A 2 -3.28 -14.18 -18.46
N GLN A 3 -2.45 -13.47 -19.23
CA GLN A 3 -1.32 -12.66 -18.76
C GLN A 3 -0.26 -13.34 -17.87
N GLU A 4 0.70 -13.92 -18.57
CA GLU A 4 2.12 -13.89 -18.27
C GLU A 4 2.53 -12.50 -17.76
N MET A 5 2.93 -12.38 -16.48
CA MET A 5 3.33 -11.11 -15.88
C MET A 5 4.78 -11.21 -15.40
N ALA A 6 5.64 -10.63 -16.23
CA ALA A 6 7.09 -10.57 -16.04
C ALA A 6 7.45 -9.93 -14.70
N LEU A 7 8.19 -10.69 -13.89
CA LEU A 7 8.88 -10.22 -12.70
C LEU A 7 9.97 -9.23 -13.15
N LYS A 8 9.63 -7.94 -13.30
CA LYS A 8 10.62 -6.88 -13.51
C LYS A 8 11.28 -6.60 -12.17
N THR A 9 12.40 -7.28 -11.94
CA THR A 9 13.34 -7.02 -10.86
C THR A 9 13.89 -5.60 -11.00
N LYS A 10 13.19 -4.60 -10.46
CA LYS A 10 13.79 -3.29 -10.23
C LYS A 10 14.53 -3.34 -8.90
N ASN A 11 15.74 -3.88 -8.99
CA ASN A 11 16.80 -3.59 -8.05
C ASN A 11 17.01 -2.06 -8.02
N THR A 12 16.61 -1.40 -6.94
CA THR A 12 17.25 -0.16 -6.54
C THR A 12 17.40 -0.17 -5.02
N ASN A 13 18.52 -0.75 -4.57
CA ASN A 13 19.31 -0.30 -3.43
C ASN A 13 18.62 0.78 -2.55
N ARG A 14 17.86 0.35 -1.53
CA ARG A 14 17.44 1.23 -0.43
C ARG A 14 17.77 0.55 0.89
N ILE A 15 18.69 1.20 1.59
CA ILE A 15 19.33 0.78 2.82
C ILE A 15 18.44 1.24 3.99
N ASP A 16 17.20 0.77 4.02
CA ASP A 16 16.27 0.99 5.13
C ASP A 16 15.77 -0.39 5.55
N GLY A 17 16.54 -1.08 6.42
CA GLY A 17 16.27 -2.45 6.88
C GLY A 17 14.99 -2.64 7.71
N VAL A 18 13.96 -1.83 7.49
CA VAL A 18 12.67 -1.91 8.17
C VAL A 18 11.59 -2.24 7.14
N ILE A 19 11.32 -3.54 7.00
CA ILE A 19 10.21 -4.04 6.19
C ILE A 19 8.89 -3.60 6.85
N ARG A 20 8.20 -2.61 6.26
CA ARG A 20 6.88 -2.17 6.75
C ARG A 20 5.78 -3.10 6.28
N VAL A 21 5.24 -3.90 7.21
CA VAL A 21 4.11 -4.81 6.96
C VAL A 21 2.81 -4.02 6.97
N VAL A 22 2.09 -4.04 5.86
CA VAL A 22 0.79 -3.36 5.70
C VAL A 22 -0.35 -4.29 6.10
N CYS A 23 -0.31 -5.54 5.60
CA CYS A 23 -1.30 -6.56 5.94
C CYS A 23 -0.70 -7.57 6.92
N ARG A 24 -1.19 -7.55 8.16
CA ARG A 24 -0.73 -8.48 9.21
C ARG A 24 -1.24 -9.92 9.02
N CYS A 25 -2.40 -10.11 8.40
CA CYS A 25 -2.98 -11.45 8.18
C CYS A 25 -2.13 -12.31 7.24
N PHE A 26 -1.71 -11.73 6.13
CA PHE A 26 -0.94 -12.44 5.09
C PHE A 26 0.53 -12.02 5.05
N ASN A 27 0.98 -11.28 6.07
CA ASN A 27 2.32 -10.73 6.21
C ASN A 27 2.84 -10.02 4.94
N VAL A 28 1.99 -9.18 4.33
CA VAL A 28 2.31 -8.49 3.08
C VAL A 28 2.90 -7.11 3.38
N SER A 29 4.09 -6.88 2.85
CA SER A 29 4.84 -5.64 2.97
C SER A 29 4.35 -4.55 2.02
N GLU A 30 4.56 -3.28 2.39
CA GLU A 30 4.29 -2.12 1.53
C GLU A 30 4.98 -2.24 0.17
N ALA A 31 6.25 -2.63 0.15
CA ALA A 31 7.02 -2.80 -1.08
C ALA A 31 6.34 -3.79 -2.04
N LYS A 32 5.84 -4.92 -1.51
CA LYS A 32 5.15 -5.93 -2.32
C LYS A 32 3.83 -5.42 -2.89
N ILE A 33 3.13 -4.56 -2.16
CA ILE A 33 1.89 -3.93 -2.64
C ILE A 33 2.21 -2.90 -3.72
N ARG A 34 3.24 -2.07 -3.53
CA ARG A 34 3.71 -1.11 -4.54
C ARG A 34 4.17 -1.80 -5.82
N ASP A 35 4.97 -2.85 -5.69
CA ASP A 35 5.39 -3.69 -6.82
C ASP A 35 4.18 -4.24 -7.55
N ALA A 36 3.16 -4.73 -6.84
CA ALA A 36 1.94 -5.21 -7.48
C ALA A 36 1.19 -4.10 -8.22
N ILE A 37 1.10 -2.89 -7.66
CA ILE A 37 0.46 -1.75 -8.32
C ILE A 37 1.23 -1.35 -9.59
N GLU A 38 2.56 -1.27 -9.52
CA GLU A 38 3.41 -0.83 -10.64
C GLU A 38 3.55 -1.90 -11.74
N LEU A 39 3.60 -3.18 -11.37
CA LEU A 39 3.75 -4.29 -12.29
C LEU A 39 2.43 -4.63 -13.00
N TYR A 40 1.32 -4.64 -12.26
CA TYR A 40 0.02 -5.09 -12.75
C TYR A 40 -0.90 -3.92 -13.12
N GLY A 41 -0.54 -2.68 -12.75
CA GLY A 41 -1.39 -1.51 -12.99
C GLY A 41 -2.70 -1.55 -12.21
N SER A 42 -2.72 -2.20 -11.03
CA SER A 42 -3.94 -2.32 -10.23
C SER A 42 -4.43 -0.94 -9.82
N THR A 43 -5.70 -0.64 -10.09
CA THR A 43 -6.35 0.64 -9.71
C THR A 43 -7.30 0.47 -8.54
N GLU A 44 -7.63 -0.77 -8.17
CA GLU A 44 -8.61 -1.08 -7.14
C GLU A 44 -8.05 -2.03 -6.06
N VAL A 45 -8.59 -1.93 -4.84
CA VAL A 45 -8.21 -2.79 -3.72
C VAL A 45 -8.48 -4.27 -4.01
N ALA A 46 -9.56 -4.57 -4.74
CA ALA A 46 -9.89 -5.94 -5.14
C ALA A 46 -8.80 -6.55 -6.04
N GLN A 47 -8.30 -5.79 -7.01
CA GLN A 47 -7.21 -6.25 -7.88
C GLN A 47 -5.91 -6.45 -7.09
N VAL A 48 -5.56 -5.51 -6.21
CA VAL A 48 -4.40 -5.67 -5.32
C VAL A 48 -4.55 -6.90 -4.42
N THR A 49 -5.77 -7.18 -3.95
CA THR A 49 -6.08 -8.36 -3.13
C THR A 49 -5.87 -9.64 -3.93
N GLU A 50 -6.28 -9.70 -5.19
CA GLU A 50 -6.06 -10.87 -6.05
C GLU A 50 -4.56 -11.11 -6.29
N GLN A 51 -3.78 -10.05 -6.53
CA GLN A 51 -2.35 -10.14 -6.80
C GLN A 51 -1.51 -10.46 -5.55
N THR A 52 -1.80 -9.81 -4.43
CA THR A 52 -0.95 -9.86 -3.22
C THR A 52 -1.53 -10.64 -2.06
N ARG A 53 -2.82 -11.00 -2.13
CA ARG A 53 -3.66 -11.50 -1.02
C ARG A 53 -3.86 -10.51 0.12
N ALA A 54 -3.25 -9.33 0.07
CA ALA A 54 -3.46 -8.30 1.08
C ALA A 54 -4.90 -7.79 1.01
N GLY A 55 -5.65 -7.89 2.10
CA GLY A 55 -7.05 -7.47 2.13
C GLY A 55 -8.07 -8.58 1.83
N GLY A 56 -7.66 -9.84 1.75
CA GLY A 56 -8.60 -10.98 1.62
C GLY A 56 -9.10 -11.57 2.94
N GLY A 57 -8.78 -10.93 4.08
CA GLY A 57 -9.00 -11.47 5.43
C GLY A 57 -9.80 -10.51 6.29
N CYS A 58 -9.17 -9.90 7.31
CA CYS A 58 -9.84 -8.96 8.21
C CYS A 58 -10.19 -7.59 7.60
N ASN A 59 -9.83 -7.33 6.33
CA ASN A 59 -10.03 -6.08 5.59
C ASN A 59 -9.46 -4.80 6.22
N ALA A 60 -8.82 -4.86 7.39
CA ALA A 60 -8.26 -3.70 8.10
C ALA A 60 -7.16 -2.96 7.32
N CYS A 61 -6.57 -3.58 6.30
CA CYS A 61 -5.58 -2.95 5.42
C CYS A 61 -6.17 -2.30 4.15
N HIS A 62 -7.47 -2.43 3.87
CA HIS A 62 -8.10 -1.87 2.65
C HIS A 62 -7.89 -0.37 2.55
N CYS A 63 -8.13 0.38 3.63
CA CYS A 63 -7.88 1.81 3.69
C CYS A 63 -6.41 2.17 3.38
N ARG A 64 -5.45 1.35 3.84
CA ARG A 64 -4.02 1.55 3.59
C ARG A 64 -3.64 1.27 2.15
N ILE A 65 -4.25 0.23 1.55
CA ILE A 65 -4.06 -0.14 0.14
C ILE A 65 -4.62 0.95 -0.76
N GLN A 66 -5.83 1.45 -0.49
CA GLN A 66 -6.44 2.55 -1.23
C GLN A 66 -5.55 3.80 -1.21
N ARG A 67 -4.97 4.15 -0.06
CA ARG A 67 -4.01 5.26 0.02
C ARG A 67 -2.78 5.03 -0.86
N MET A 68 -2.25 3.81 -0.90
CA MET A 68 -1.12 3.49 -1.77
C MET A 68 -1.47 3.60 -3.26
N LEU A 69 -2.70 3.22 -3.64
CA LEU A 69 -3.22 3.40 -5.00
C LEU A 69 -3.34 4.90 -5.36
N GLU A 70 -3.69 5.75 -4.40
CA GLU A 70 -3.69 7.21 -4.54
C GLU A 70 -2.28 7.84 -4.48
N GLY A 71 -1.21 7.04 -4.39
CA GLY A 71 0.16 7.52 -4.26
C GLY A 71 0.52 8.10 -2.89
N LYS A 72 -0.36 7.94 -1.89
CA LYS A 72 -0.17 8.38 -0.50
C LYS A 72 0.58 7.32 0.32
N ARG A 73 1.05 7.70 1.51
CA ARG A 73 1.66 6.76 2.47
C ARG A 73 0.58 5.84 3.08
N PRO A 74 0.87 4.56 3.36
CA PRO A 74 -0.12 3.61 3.91
C PRO A 74 -0.43 3.82 5.39
N THR A 75 0.30 4.69 6.06
CA THR A 75 0.08 5.02 7.46
C THR A 75 -0.95 6.14 7.54
N CYS A 76 -2.16 5.82 7.98
CA CYS A 76 -3.11 6.81 8.48
C CYS A 76 -2.63 7.24 9.88
N THR A 77 -1.63 8.11 9.94
CA THR A 77 -1.21 8.68 11.21
C THR A 77 -2.23 9.74 11.57
N MET A 78 -3.08 9.44 12.56
CA MET A 78 -4.07 10.39 13.05
C MET A 78 -3.42 11.64 13.72
N PHE A 79 -2.08 11.73 13.81
CA PHE A 79 -1.40 12.82 14.53
C PHE A 79 0.10 13.06 14.17
N GLU A 80 0.51 13.07 12.90
CA GLU A 80 1.90 13.49 12.56
C GLU A 80 1.93 14.76 11.69
N SER A 81 2.63 15.78 12.20
CA SER A 81 2.86 17.08 11.59
C SER A 81 3.57 16.94 10.24
N CYS A 82 3.12 17.73 9.24
CA CYS A 82 3.85 17.89 7.99
C CYS A 82 5.26 18.46 8.30
N GLY A 83 6.30 17.66 8.08
CA GLY A 83 7.70 17.98 8.41
C GLY A 83 8.31 19.15 7.65
N THR A 84 7.52 19.84 6.81
CA THR A 84 7.95 21.02 6.05
C THR A 84 7.28 22.32 6.52
N CYS A 85 6.12 22.27 7.18
CA CYS A 85 5.38 23.49 7.54
C CYS A 85 4.70 23.50 8.91
N GLY A 86 4.72 22.41 9.69
CA GLY A 86 4.24 22.40 11.07
C GLY A 86 2.72 22.58 11.27
N PHE A 87 1.91 22.60 10.21
CA PHE A 87 0.45 22.73 10.31
C PHE A 87 -0.28 21.38 10.27
N ARG A 88 -1.29 21.23 11.13
CA ARG A 88 -2.08 20.00 11.33
C ARG A 88 -3.06 19.81 10.16
N VAL A 89 -2.73 18.97 9.19
CA VAL A 89 -3.64 18.67 8.07
C VAL A 89 -4.46 17.41 8.35
N GLN A 90 -5.75 17.59 8.64
CA GLN A 90 -6.75 16.54 8.48
C GLN A 90 -6.91 16.29 6.99
N GLN A 91 -6.17 15.34 6.44
CA GLN A 91 -6.48 14.85 5.10
C GLN A 91 -6.47 13.33 5.12
N CYS A 92 -7.51 12.80 5.74
CA CYS A 92 -8.18 11.63 5.22
C CYS A 92 -9.61 11.56 5.75
N GLU A 93 -10.56 11.91 4.88
CA GLU A 93 -11.89 11.29 4.86
C GLU A 93 -11.72 9.85 4.35
N CYS A 94 -11.09 9.00 5.16
CA CYS A 94 -11.21 7.57 4.98
C CYS A 94 -12.47 7.16 5.72
N ASP A 95 -13.61 7.22 5.03
CA ASP A 95 -14.89 6.68 5.51
C ASP A 95 -14.72 5.16 5.65
N GLY A 96 -14.21 4.74 6.82
CA GLY A 96 -14.19 3.35 7.22
C GLY A 96 -15.61 2.95 7.55
N LYS A 97 -16.32 2.38 6.57
CA LYS A 97 -17.52 1.60 6.84
C LYS A 97 -17.18 0.31 7.58
#